data_AF-A0A8T5FGR9-F1
#
_entry.id   AF-A0A8T5FGR9-F1
#
_cell.length_a   1.000
_cell.length_b   1.000
_cell.length_c   1.000
_cell.angle_alpha   90.00
_cell.angle_beta   90.00
_cell.angle_gamma   90.00
#
_symmetry.space_group_name_H-M   'P 1'
#
loop_
_entity.id
_entity.type
_entity.pdbx_description
1 polymer ?
#
loop_
_entity_poly.entity_id
_entity_poly.type
_entity_poly.pdbx_seq_one_letter_code
_entity_poly.pdbx_strand_id
1 'polypeptide(L)'
;MTINFNSNEITNIIDIIFQLETQRKVVKVLIEYLKNKKYVSKKEISHFADLLNTGKLNLLGNEYYEIKNKIKFNIKELKYNRKQFYSRILKVMINMGLVNLGLYDKKYRLSIEFIDNMNKICDLWKKELE
;
A
#
# COMPACT_ATOMS: atom_id res chain seq x y z
N MET A 1 -5.98 -14.67 4.92
CA MET A 1 -4.75 -14.03 4.42
C MET A 1 -3.61 -14.68 5.18
N THR A 2 -2.69 -15.32 4.48
CA THR A 2 -1.58 -16.04 5.12
C THR A 2 -0.33 -15.18 4.97
N ILE A 3 0.28 -14.83 6.10
CA ILE A 3 1.57 -14.14 6.14
C ILE A 3 2.62 -15.16 5.71
N ASN A 4 3.30 -14.90 4.59
CA ASN A 4 4.28 -15.84 4.06
C ASN A 4 5.68 -15.43 4.53
N PHE A 5 6.26 -16.21 5.44
CA PHE A 5 7.63 -16.05 5.92
C PHE A 5 8.61 -16.98 5.20
N ASN A 6 8.41 -17.27 3.91
CA ASN A 6 9.35 -18.07 3.13
C ASN A 6 10.77 -17.48 3.22
N SER A 7 11.67 -18.29 3.77
CA SER A 7 13.01 -17.94 4.22
C SER A 7 13.91 -17.43 3.10
N ASN A 8 14.19 -16.12 3.16
CA ASN A 8 15.45 -15.42 2.92
C ASN A 8 15.19 -14.01 3.46
N GLU A 9 16.06 -13.49 4.33
CA GLU A 9 15.97 -12.21 5.06
C GLU A 9 14.73 -11.33 4.83
N ILE A 10 13.99 -11.03 5.91
CA ILE A 10 12.89 -10.06 5.89
C ILE A 10 13.47 -8.67 5.60
N THR A 11 13.60 -8.34 4.33
CA THR A 11 14.14 -7.04 3.87
C THR A 11 13.03 -6.05 3.54
N ASN A 12 11.80 -6.52 3.32
CA ASN A 12 10.68 -5.67 2.95
C ASN A 12 9.32 -6.21 3.44
N ILE A 13 8.65 -5.44 4.28
CA ILE A 13 7.33 -5.78 4.82
C ILE A 13 6.24 -5.92 3.75
N ILE A 14 6.35 -5.17 2.64
CA ILE A 14 5.38 -5.26 1.53
C ILE A 14 5.43 -6.65 0.90
N ASP A 15 6.61 -7.25 0.88
CA ASP A 15 6.82 -8.54 0.26
C ASP A 15 6.23 -9.68 1.11
N ILE A 16 6.15 -9.49 2.43
CA ILE A 16 5.47 -10.38 3.38
C ILE A 16 3.95 -10.29 3.26
N ILE A 17 3.41 -9.07 3.14
CA ILE A 17 1.96 -8.82 3.15
C ILE A 17 1.33 -9.19 1.80
N PHE A 18 2.01 -8.92 0.70
CA PHE A 18 1.48 -9.08 -0.65
C PHE A 18 2.23 -10.16 -1.44
N GLN A 19 1.55 -11.27 -1.69
CA GLN A 19 2.12 -12.45 -2.33
C GLN A 19 2.40 -12.26 -3.83
N LEU A 20 1.57 -11.49 -4.53
CA LEU A 20 1.73 -11.28 -5.97
C LEU A 20 2.65 -10.09 -6.26
N GLU A 21 3.59 -10.25 -7.19
CA GLU A 21 4.52 -9.18 -7.58
C GLU A 21 3.79 -7.92 -8.06
N THR A 22 2.71 -8.09 -8.82
CA THR A 22 1.86 -6.98 -9.28
C THR A 22 1.23 -6.22 -8.11
N GLN A 23 0.78 -6.91 -7.06
CA GLN A 23 0.28 -6.27 -5.84
C GLN A 23 1.38 -5.49 -5.13
N ARG A 24 2.56 -6.08 -4.97
CA ARG A 24 3.73 -5.40 -4.36
C ARG A 24 4.09 -4.12 -5.10
N LYS A 25 4.13 -4.17 -6.44
CA LYS A 25 4.39 -2.99 -7.29
C LYS A 25 3.34 -1.91 -7.08
N VAL A 26 2.05 -2.25 -7.10
CA VAL A 26 0.95 -1.30 -6.87
C VAL A 26 1.01 -0.67 -5.47
N VAL A 27 1.31 -1.46 -4.45
CA VAL A 27 1.45 -0.97 -3.07
C VAL A 27 2.62 0.00 -2.95
N LYS A 28 3.78 -0.32 -3.55
CA LYS A 28 4.95 0.57 -3.56
C LYS A 28 4.62 1.92 -4.21
N VAL A 29 3.90 1.93 -5.33
CA VAL A 29 3.44 3.17 -6.00
C VAL A 29 2.44 3.93 -5.11
N LEU A 30 1.45 3.25 -4.53
CA LEU A 30 0.44 3.88 -3.67
C LEU A 30 1.06 4.49 -2.41
N ILE A 31 2.05 3.83 -1.80
CA ILE A 31 2.77 4.37 -0.64
C ILE A 31 3.49 5.67 -1.01
N GLU A 32 4.22 5.71 -2.13
CA GLU A 32 4.89 6.94 -2.53
C GLU A 32 3.89 8.04 -2.90
N TYR A 33 2.77 7.70 -3.53
CA TYR A 33 1.67 8.64 -3.76
C TYR A 33 1.12 9.23 -2.45
N LEU A 34 0.90 8.39 -1.44
CA LEU A 34 0.45 8.79 -0.10
C LEU A 34 1.54 9.49 0.73
N LYS A 35 2.83 9.35 0.40
CA LYS A 35 3.90 10.11 1.06
C LYS A 35 4.03 11.52 0.50
N ASN A 36 3.90 11.65 -0.83
CA ASN A 36 3.99 12.94 -1.50
C ASN A 36 2.79 13.84 -1.13
N LYS A 37 1.65 13.25 -0.78
CA LYS A 37 0.48 13.96 -0.24
C LYS A 37 0.28 13.67 1.24
N LYS A 38 0.24 14.70 2.10
CA LYS A 38 -0.13 14.52 3.53
C LYS A 38 -1.47 13.79 3.74
N TYR A 39 -2.42 14.02 2.84
CA TYR A 39 -3.74 13.40 2.85
C TYR A 39 -4.26 13.22 1.43
N VAL A 40 -5.00 12.14 1.19
CA VAL A 40 -5.61 11.85 -0.12
C VAL A 40 -7.11 11.60 0.03
N SER A 41 -7.92 12.32 -0.73
CA SER A 41 -9.38 12.16 -0.71
C SER A 41 -9.85 10.86 -1.39
N LYS A 42 -11.10 10.45 -1.14
CA LYS A 42 -11.76 9.36 -1.87
C LYS A 42 -11.77 9.58 -3.39
N LYS A 43 -11.92 10.83 -3.84
CA LYS A 43 -11.91 11.18 -5.26
C LYS A 43 -10.53 10.95 -5.87
N GLU A 44 -9.48 11.37 -5.18
CA GLU A 44 -8.09 11.17 -5.64
C GLU A 44 -7.70 9.69 -5.64
N ILE A 45 -8.08 8.91 -4.62
CA ILE A 45 -7.88 7.45 -4.63
C ILE A 45 -8.66 6.80 -5.78
N SER A 46 -9.89 7.24 -6.07
CA SER A 46 -10.62 6.73 -7.23
C SER A 46 -9.92 7.06 -8.54
N HIS A 47 -9.48 8.30 -8.69
CA HIS A 47 -8.75 8.72 -9.88
C HIS A 47 -7.46 7.89 -10.05
N PHE A 48 -6.68 7.70 -8.98
CA PHE A 48 -5.51 6.84 -8.97
C PHE A 48 -5.84 5.40 -9.40
N ALA A 49 -6.94 4.83 -8.89
CA ALA A 49 -7.41 3.49 -9.27
C ALA A 49 -7.82 3.40 -10.74
N ASP A 50 -8.45 4.45 -11.29
CA ASP A 50 -8.83 4.53 -12.71
C ASP A 50 -7.60 4.63 -13.62
N LEU A 51 -6.58 5.39 -13.20
CA LEU A 51 -5.30 5.48 -13.91
C LEU A 51 -4.54 4.15 -13.90
N LEU A 52 -4.52 3.44 -12.77
CA LEU A 52 -4.00 2.06 -12.69
C LEU A 52 -4.76 1.12 -13.60
N ASN A 53 -6.09 1.20 -13.62
CA ASN A 53 -6.93 0.30 -14.42
C ASN A 53 -6.72 0.52 -15.93
N THR A 54 -6.45 1.76 -16.33
CA THR A 54 -6.20 2.13 -17.73
C THR A 54 -4.73 2.06 -18.12
N GLY A 55 -3.81 1.88 -17.17
CA GLY A 55 -2.36 1.91 -17.41
C GLY A 55 -1.83 3.32 -17.74
N LYS A 56 -2.51 4.37 -17.27
CA LYS A 56 -2.22 5.78 -17.59
C LYS A 56 -1.70 6.57 -16.39
N LEU A 57 -0.87 5.96 -15.55
CA LEU A 57 -0.32 6.63 -14.35
C LEU A 57 0.49 7.89 -14.66
N ASN A 58 1.02 8.02 -15.87
CA ASN A 58 1.67 9.25 -16.35
C ASN A 58 0.77 10.48 -16.30
N LEU A 59 -0.56 10.32 -16.27
CA LEU A 59 -1.51 11.41 -16.14
C LEU A 59 -1.57 12.01 -14.71
N LEU A 60 -0.84 11.44 -13.74
CA LEU A 60 -0.65 12.07 -12.42
C LEU A 60 0.27 13.32 -12.48
N GLY A 61 0.88 13.63 -13.63
CA GLY A 61 1.70 14.84 -13.81
C GLY A 61 2.98 14.80 -12.96
N ASN A 62 3.24 15.86 -12.19
CA ASN A 62 4.47 15.96 -11.37
C ASN A 62 4.61 14.78 -10.39
N GLU A 63 3.50 14.31 -9.82
CA GLU A 63 3.49 13.20 -8.86
C GLU A 63 3.99 11.91 -9.51
N TYR A 64 3.70 11.71 -10.80
CA TYR A 64 4.21 10.55 -11.55
C TYR A 64 5.74 10.54 -11.59
N TYR A 65 6.38 11.69 -11.85
CA TYR A 65 7.84 11.78 -11.95
C TYR A 65 8.51 11.62 -10.59
N GLU A 66 7.95 12.22 -9.54
CA GLU A 66 8.42 12.05 -8.16
C GLU A 66 8.37 10.58 -7.73
N ILE A 67 7.25 9.91 -8.02
CA ILE A 67 7.12 8.48 -7.75
C ILE A 67 8.15 7.72 -8.58
N LYS A 68 8.19 7.91 -9.91
CA LYS A 68 9.11 7.21 -10.83
C LYS A 68 10.57 7.25 -10.36
N ASN A 69 11.03 8.38 -9.85
CA ASN A 69 12.41 8.55 -9.41
C ASN A 69 12.76 7.75 -8.14
N LYS A 70 11.77 7.36 -7.34
CA LYS A 70 11.98 6.64 -6.07
C LYS A 70 11.87 5.11 -6.19
N ILE A 71 11.27 4.60 -7.26
CA ILE A 71 11.04 3.15 -7.46
C ILE A 71 11.88 2.60 -8.59
N LYS A 72 12.39 1.38 -8.38
CA LYS A 72 13.37 0.72 -9.26
C LYS A 72 12.76 -0.08 -10.42
N PHE A 73 11.48 0.13 -10.75
CA PHE A 73 10.81 -0.61 -11.82
C PHE A 73 10.00 0.32 -12.73
N ASN A 74 9.73 -0.15 -13.96
CA ASN A 74 8.97 0.63 -14.93
C ASN A 74 7.49 0.73 -14.53
N ILE A 75 7.06 1.92 -14.09
CA ILE A 75 5.65 2.18 -13.75
C ILE A 75 4.77 2.52 -14.95
N LYS A 76 5.35 2.84 -16.11
CA LYS A 76 4.57 3.26 -17.28
C LYS A 76 3.59 2.18 -17.74
N GLU A 77 3.95 0.92 -17.53
CA GLU A 77 3.17 -0.27 -17.91
C GLU A 77 2.39 -0.88 -16.74
N LEU A 78 2.43 -0.26 -15.55
CA LEU A 78 1.76 -0.81 -14.38
C LEU A 78 0.25 -0.68 -14.55
N LYS A 79 -0.39 -1.82 -14.82
CA LYS A 79 -1.85 -1.95 -14.91
C LYS A 79 -2.38 -2.79 -13.76
N TYR A 80 -3.47 -2.35 -13.16
CA TYR A 80 -4.13 -3.11 -12.10
C TYR A 80 -5.65 -2.90 -12.08
N ASN A 81 -6.41 -3.99 -11.96
CA ASN A 81 -7.86 -3.91 -12.03
C ASN A 81 -8.45 -3.08 -10.88
N ARG A 82 -9.38 -2.17 -11.19
CA ARG A 82 -9.99 -1.27 -10.21
C ARG A 82 -10.66 -2.00 -9.04
N LYS A 83 -11.44 -3.06 -9.29
CA LYS A 83 -12.11 -3.83 -8.24
C LYS A 83 -11.09 -4.56 -7.35
N GLN A 84 -10.02 -5.09 -7.96
CA GLN A 84 -8.93 -5.71 -7.21
C GLN A 84 -8.16 -4.67 -6.39
N PHE A 85 -7.94 -3.46 -6.89
CA PHE A 85 -7.29 -2.38 -6.14
C PHE A 85 -8.01 -2.13 -4.81
N TYR A 86 -9.33 -1.90 -4.85
CA TYR A 86 -10.09 -1.68 -3.62
C TYR A 86 -10.12 -2.89 -2.70
N SER A 87 -10.42 -4.07 -3.24
CA SER A 87 -10.67 -5.28 -2.42
C SER A 87 -9.40 -5.96 -1.91
N ARG A 88 -8.28 -5.88 -2.65
CA ARG A 88 -7.04 -6.61 -2.36
C ARG A 88 -5.86 -5.72 -2.00
N ILE A 89 -5.89 -4.43 -2.34
CA ILE A 89 -4.83 -3.49 -1.95
C ILE A 89 -5.34 -2.58 -0.84
N LEU A 90 -6.26 -1.68 -1.17
CA LEU A 90 -6.67 -0.62 -0.25
C LEU A 90 -7.32 -1.18 1.03
N LYS A 91 -8.26 -2.13 0.89
CA LYS A 91 -8.90 -2.78 2.04
C LYS A 91 -7.89 -3.50 2.94
N VAL A 92 -6.88 -4.15 2.35
CA VAL A 92 -5.82 -4.84 3.10
C VAL A 92 -4.99 -3.83 3.89
N MET A 93 -4.54 -2.76 3.22
CA MET A 93 -3.77 -1.71 3.88
C MET A 93 -4.55 -1.03 5.02
N ILE A 94 -5.85 -0.83 4.85
CA ILE A 94 -6.71 -0.27 5.91
C ILE A 94 -6.84 -1.25 7.07
N ASN A 95 -7.21 -2.49 6.80
CA ASN A 95 -7.43 -3.49 7.85
C ASN A 95 -6.17 -3.79 8.66
N MET A 96 -4.99 -3.65 8.06
CA MET A 96 -3.71 -3.85 8.75
C MET A 96 -3.26 -2.59 9.53
N GLY A 97 -3.90 -1.44 9.33
CA GLY A 97 -3.44 -0.18 9.90
C GLY A 97 -2.22 0.42 9.18
N LEU A 98 -1.95 0.02 7.94
CA LEU A 98 -0.95 0.67 7.07
C LEU A 98 -1.46 2.02 6.56
N VAL A 99 -2.76 2.12 6.32
CA VAL A 99 -3.45 3.33 5.87
C VAL A 99 -4.67 3.56 6.75
N ASN A 100 -4.81 4.76 7.30
CA ASN A 100 -6.02 5.13 8.03
C ASN A 100 -6.96 5.93 7.09
N LEU A 101 -8.25 5.63 7.16
CA LEU A 101 -9.31 6.46 6.58
C LEU A 101 -9.94 7.29 7.70
N GLY A 102 -9.68 8.60 7.73
CA GLY A 102 -10.22 9.49 8.74
C GLY A 102 -11.75 9.44 8.75
N LEU A 103 -12.33 9.23 9.93
CA LEU A 103 -13.78 9.05 10.11
C LEU A 103 -14.57 10.31 9.68
N TYR A 104 -14.00 11.49 9.96
CA TYR A 104 -14.67 12.77 9.73
C TYR A 104 -14.38 13.36 8.34
N ASP A 105 -13.12 13.35 7.92
CA ASP A 105 -12.69 13.98 6.66
C ASP A 105 -12.69 13.03 5.47
N LYS A 106 -12.86 11.71 5.71
CA LYS A 106 -12.84 10.65 4.70
C LYS A 106 -11.56 10.70 3.84
N LYS A 107 -10.43 11.08 4.44
CA LYS A 107 -9.11 11.11 3.78
C LYS A 107 -8.25 9.93 4.19
N TYR A 108 -7.47 9.45 3.24
CA TYR A 108 -6.48 8.39 3.41
C TYR A 108 -5.13 8.99 3.73
N ARG A 109 -4.41 8.37 4.67
CA ARG A 109 -3.02 8.69 5.02
C ARG A 109 -2.30 7.43 5.50
N LEU A 110 -0.98 7.41 5.37
CA LEU A 110 -0.18 6.38 6.03
C LEU A 110 -0.37 6.47 7.54
N SER A 111 -0.38 5.31 8.20
CA SER A 111 -0.72 5.18 9.61
C SER A 111 0.41 4.50 10.40
N ILE A 112 0.51 4.87 11.68
CA ILE A 112 1.40 4.25 12.66
C ILE A 112 0.78 3.00 13.29
N GLU A 113 -0.54 2.81 13.17
CA GLU A 113 -1.29 1.72 13.81
C GLU A 113 -0.74 0.33 13.46
N PHE A 114 -0.20 0.17 12.24
CA PHE A 114 0.47 -1.07 11.86
C PHE A 114 1.64 -1.42 12.79
N ILE A 115 2.47 -0.45 13.16
CA ILE A 115 3.60 -0.66 14.07
C ILE A 115 3.10 -1.05 15.46
N ASP A 116 2.07 -0.37 15.97
CA ASP A 116 1.48 -0.69 17.27
C ASP A 116 0.89 -2.10 17.30
N ASN A 117 0.22 -2.51 16.23
CA ASN A 117 -0.33 -3.85 16.08
C ASN A 117 0.78 -4.91 16.01
N MET A 118 1.87 -4.64 15.30
CA MET A 118 3.01 -5.55 15.23
C MET A 118 3.70 -5.74 16.59
N ASN A 119 3.83 -4.67 17.37
CA ASN A 119 4.38 -4.76 18.74
C ASN A 119 3.47 -5.63 19.63
N LYS A 120 2.15 -5.42 19.58
CA LYS A 120 1.20 -6.26 20.32
C LYS A 120 1.27 -7.73 19.90
N ILE A 121 1.37 -8.01 18.60
CA ILE A 121 1.52 -9.39 18.10
C ILE A 121 2.81 -10.02 18.63
N CYS A 122 3.91 -9.26 18.65
CA CYS A 122 5.18 -9.72 19.21
C CYS A 122 5.05 -10.05 20.69
N ASP A 123 4.41 -9.18 21.48
CA ASP A 123 4.23 -9.40 22.92
C ASP A 123 3.28 -10.58 23.22
N LEU A 124 2.22 -10.76 22.42
CA LEU A 124 1.35 -11.94 22.52
C LEU A 124 2.11 -13.22 22.24
N TRP A 125 2.98 -13.24 21.22
CA TRP A 125 3.77 -14.44 20.91
C TRP A 125 4.81 -14.75 21.98
N LYS A 126 5.46 -13.74 22.55
CA LYS A 126 6.40 -13.93 23.68
C LYS A 126 5.73 -14.64 24.86
N LYS A 127 4.49 -14.28 25.17
CA LYS A 127 3.71 -14.91 26.25
C LYS A 127 3.40 -16.39 26.02
N GLU A 128 3.33 -16.84 24.78
CA GLU A 128 3.12 -18.27 24.47
C GLU A 128 4.42 -19.09 24.57
N LEU A 129 5.58 -18.43 24.59
CA LEU A 129 6.89 -19.07 24.76
C LEU A 129 7.31 -19.19 26.23
N GLU A 130 6.65 -18.46 27.13
CA GLU A 130 6.84 -18.50 28.59
C GLU A 130 5.90 -19.53 29.24
#